data_AF-A0A954Q132-F1
#
_entry.id   AF-A0A954Q132-F1
#
_cell.length_a   1.000
_cell.length_b   1.000
_cell.length_c   1.000
_cell.angle_alpha   90.00
_cell.angle_beta   90.00
_cell.angle_gamma   90.00
#
_symmetry.space_group_name_H-M   'P 1'
#
loop_
_entity.id
_entity.type
_entity.pdbx_description
1 polymer ?
#
loop_
_entity_poly.entity_id
_entity_poly.type
_entity_poly.pdbx_seq_one_letter_code
_entity_poly.pdbx_strand_id
1 'polypeptide(L)'
;MRRPGSDYDIRIDVTLSYSSTPRRTRQSSRGYLAVWMDWISSKSGETADAFLNRALDTDDESERDKSRELPWTIHPMKQFGLSGVKRNSGTVQKDWATVKSNALPESLSIAIRGHQGWSRDPDETATYAIAVTFEVIGQEIAIYEPLRNAVMDLQASVEAEVEVEIDE
;
A
#
# COMPACT_ATOMS: atom_id res chain seq x y z
N MET A 1 -6.10 -3.97 -28.77
CA MET A 1 -7.27 -4.46 -28.01
C MET A 1 -6.73 -5.12 -26.75
N ARG A 2 -6.80 -4.46 -25.57
CA ARG A 2 -6.39 -5.09 -24.30
C ARG A 2 -7.34 -6.26 -24.05
N ARG A 3 -6.82 -7.46 -23.71
CA ARG A 3 -7.63 -8.62 -23.32
C ARG A 3 -8.69 -8.17 -22.29
N PRO A 4 -9.90 -8.76 -22.22
CA PRO A 4 -10.83 -8.49 -21.13
C PRO A 4 -10.18 -8.96 -19.83
N GLY A 5 -9.36 -8.09 -19.24
CA GLY A 5 -8.72 -8.29 -17.96
C GLY A 5 -9.84 -8.29 -16.95
N SER A 6 -9.97 -9.42 -16.27
CA SER A 6 -10.86 -9.64 -15.15
C SER A 6 -11.01 -8.41 -14.25
N ASP A 7 -12.24 -7.91 -14.08
CA ASP A 7 -12.61 -6.69 -13.33
C ASP A 7 -12.72 -6.94 -11.82
N TYR A 8 -11.60 -7.40 -11.22
CA TYR A 8 -11.55 -7.72 -9.80
C TYR A 8 -11.43 -6.46 -8.94
N ASP A 9 -12.12 -6.46 -7.80
CA ASP A 9 -11.92 -5.47 -6.76
C ASP A 9 -10.68 -5.85 -5.94
N ILE A 10 -9.66 -5.01 -6.01
CA ILE A 10 -8.40 -5.20 -5.28
C ILE A 10 -8.35 -4.22 -4.13
N ARG A 11 -8.26 -4.76 -2.93
CA ARG A 11 -7.99 -4.04 -1.69
C ARG A 11 -6.50 -3.86 -1.53
N ILE A 12 -6.09 -2.62 -1.34
CA ILE A 12 -4.75 -2.26 -0.92
C ILE A 12 -4.86 -1.80 0.53
N ASP A 13 -4.21 -2.49 1.47
CA ASP A 13 -4.06 -2.00 2.84
C ASP A 13 -2.62 -1.55 3.07
N VAL A 14 -2.45 -0.41 3.72
CA VAL A 14 -1.16 0.10 4.16
C VAL A 14 -1.24 0.36 5.66
N THR A 15 -0.36 -0.28 6.41
CA THR A 15 -0.22 -0.09 7.86
C THR A 15 1.20 0.33 8.19
N LEU A 16 1.35 1.53 8.75
CA LEU A 16 2.59 2.01 9.34
C LEU A 16 2.47 1.90 10.86
N SER A 17 3.48 1.33 11.51
CA SER A 17 3.64 1.35 12.96
C SER A 17 5.01 1.90 13.30
N TYR A 18 5.11 2.85 14.24
CA TYR A 18 6.39 3.40 14.64
C TYR A 18 6.50 3.66 16.15
N SER A 19 7.74 3.79 16.62
CA SER A 19 8.07 4.14 18.00
C SER A 19 9.14 5.24 17.99
N SER A 20 8.99 6.21 18.89
CA SER A 20 9.93 7.32 19.09
C SER A 20 9.94 7.73 20.56
N THR A 21 10.99 8.43 20.98
CA THR A 21 11.19 8.87 22.37
C THR A 21 10.00 9.69 22.89
N PRO A 22 9.32 9.23 23.95
CA PRO A 22 8.20 9.96 24.53
C PRO A 22 8.64 11.10 25.44
N ARG A 23 7.89 12.21 25.47
CA ARG A 23 8.08 13.32 26.40
C ARG A 23 7.69 12.89 27.82
N ARG A 24 8.52 13.18 28.82
CA ARG A 24 8.23 12.79 30.22
C ARG A 24 6.94 13.42 30.79
N THR A 25 6.60 14.63 30.40
CA THR A 25 5.38 15.35 30.83
C THR A 25 4.30 15.30 29.75
N ARG A 26 3.13 14.75 30.11
CA ARG A 26 2.01 14.50 29.19
C ARG A 26 1.22 15.78 28.90
N GLN A 27 0.95 16.07 27.62
CA GLN A 27 -0.02 17.12 27.26
C GLN A 27 -0.91 16.79 26.04
N SER A 28 -0.43 16.08 25.01
CA SER A 28 -1.27 15.59 23.88
C SER A 28 -0.58 14.49 23.06
N SER A 29 -1.31 13.73 22.22
CA SER A 29 -0.77 12.57 21.46
C SER A 29 0.29 12.91 20.40
N ARG A 30 0.22 14.09 19.77
CA ARG A 30 1.20 14.55 18.75
C ARG A 30 2.39 15.29 19.36
N GLY A 31 2.19 16.03 20.45
CA GLY A 31 3.27 16.73 21.16
C GLY A 31 4.09 15.82 22.10
N TYR A 32 3.87 14.51 22.02
CA TYR A 32 4.46 13.53 22.93
C TYR A 32 5.68 12.83 22.36
N LEU A 33 5.83 12.72 21.03
CA LEU A 33 6.93 11.99 20.42
C LEU A 33 8.03 12.95 19.98
N ALA A 34 9.30 12.56 20.15
CA ALA A 34 10.45 13.36 19.73
C ALA A 34 10.42 13.57 18.22
N VAL A 35 10.06 12.51 17.48
CA VAL A 35 9.76 12.50 16.05
C VAL A 35 8.42 11.83 15.85
N TRP A 36 7.56 12.41 15.01
CA TRP A 36 6.34 11.74 14.56
C TRP A 36 6.47 11.41 13.07
N MET A 37 5.83 10.34 12.64
CA MET A 37 5.90 9.89 11.27
C MET A 37 4.52 9.92 10.61
N ASP A 38 4.49 10.12 9.31
CA ASP A 38 3.37 9.79 8.46
C ASP A 38 3.85 9.06 7.19
N TRP A 39 2.92 8.71 6.32
CA TRP A 39 3.25 8.15 5.02
C TRP A 39 2.40 8.75 3.93
N ILE A 40 2.93 8.78 2.71
CA ILE A 40 2.20 9.19 1.50
C ILE A 40 2.36 8.11 0.43
N SER A 41 1.40 8.03 -0.49
CA SER A 41 1.46 7.15 -1.66
C SER A 41 1.62 7.93 -2.94
N SER A 42 2.12 7.28 -3.99
CA SER A 42 2.07 7.81 -5.35
C SER A 42 0.64 8.01 -5.82
N LYS A 43 0.47 8.97 -6.72
CA LYS A 43 -0.76 9.20 -7.47
C LYS A 43 -0.76 8.34 -8.73
N SER A 44 -1.94 8.05 -9.26
CA SER A 44 -2.12 7.33 -10.52
C SER A 44 -1.42 8.07 -11.67
N GLY A 45 -0.50 7.39 -12.35
CA GLY A 45 0.32 7.97 -13.43
C GLY A 45 1.39 8.97 -12.99
N GLU A 46 1.69 9.09 -11.70
CA GLU A 46 2.84 9.87 -11.20
C GLU A 46 4.14 9.11 -11.48
N THR A 47 5.17 9.81 -11.98
CA THR A 47 6.49 9.20 -12.17
C THR A 47 7.20 9.05 -10.82
N ALA A 48 8.16 8.13 -10.72
CA ALA A 48 8.92 7.93 -9.50
C ALA A 48 9.65 9.20 -9.04
N ASP A 49 10.22 9.98 -9.97
CA ASP A 49 10.90 11.25 -9.65
C ASP A 49 9.93 12.32 -9.16
N ALA A 50 8.74 12.42 -9.76
CA ALA A 50 7.71 13.35 -9.31
C ALA A 50 7.23 12.99 -7.89
N PHE A 51 7.03 11.69 -7.64
CA PHE A 51 6.69 11.18 -6.32
C PHE A 51 7.79 11.47 -5.29
N LEU A 52 9.05 11.19 -5.62
CA LEU A 52 10.19 11.44 -4.74
C LEU A 52 10.31 12.91 -4.37
N ASN A 53 10.21 13.81 -5.36
CA ASN A 53 10.26 15.25 -5.12
C ASN A 53 9.13 15.69 -4.19
N ARG A 54 7.91 15.20 -4.39
CA ARG A 54 6.77 15.47 -3.48
C ARG A 54 6.95 14.85 -2.09
N ALA A 55 7.60 13.70 -1.99
CA ALA A 55 7.87 13.05 -0.71
C ALA A 55 8.93 13.78 0.12
N LEU A 56 9.89 14.42 -0.55
CA LEU A 56 10.91 15.27 0.07
C LEU A 56 10.41 16.69 0.34
N ASP A 57 9.40 17.14 -0.39
CA ASP A 57 8.77 18.42 -0.14
C ASP A 57 7.99 18.40 1.17
N THR A 58 8.45 19.19 2.13
CA THR A 58 7.79 19.41 3.42
C THR A 58 6.65 20.43 3.36
N ASP A 59 6.42 21.07 2.22
CA ASP A 59 5.37 22.07 2.08
C ASP A 59 4.01 21.42 1.79
N ASP A 60 3.08 21.55 2.75
CA ASP A 60 1.72 20.98 2.69
C ASP A 60 0.89 21.53 1.51
N GLU A 61 1.32 22.64 0.90
CA GLU A 61 0.67 23.27 -0.25
C GLU A 61 0.70 22.42 -1.54
N SER A 62 1.71 21.54 -1.66
CA SER A 62 1.90 20.64 -2.81
C SER A 62 0.84 19.53 -2.91
N GLU A 63 0.10 19.28 -1.82
CA GLU A 63 -0.91 18.22 -1.70
C GLU A 63 -2.33 18.66 -2.12
N ARG A 64 -2.47 19.80 -2.82
CA ARG A 64 -3.78 20.33 -3.24
C ARG A 64 -4.39 19.62 -4.46
N ASP A 65 -3.57 19.08 -5.39
CA ASP A 65 -4.09 18.33 -6.54
C ASP A 65 -4.33 16.85 -6.17
N LYS A 66 -5.61 16.51 -6.01
CA LYS A 66 -6.07 15.18 -5.56
C LYS A 66 -6.65 14.32 -6.67
N SER A 67 -6.66 14.83 -7.90
CA SER A 67 -7.40 14.24 -9.03
C SER A 67 -6.95 12.81 -9.40
N ARG A 68 -5.82 12.37 -8.84
CA ARG A 68 -5.18 11.08 -9.14
C ARG A 68 -4.78 10.29 -7.89
N GLU A 69 -5.18 10.72 -6.70
CA GLU A 69 -4.89 9.93 -5.50
C GLU A 69 -5.68 8.62 -5.49
N LEU A 70 -5.09 7.58 -4.90
CA LEU A 70 -5.83 6.36 -4.62
C LEU A 70 -6.99 6.71 -3.66
N PRO A 71 -8.15 6.04 -3.79
CA PRO A 71 -9.33 6.32 -2.99
C PRO A 71 -9.17 5.76 -1.56
N TRP A 72 -8.25 6.35 -0.80
CA TRP A 72 -7.98 6.00 0.60
C TRP A 72 -9.20 6.28 1.48
N THR A 73 -9.55 5.32 2.32
CA THR A 73 -10.79 5.33 3.09
C THR A 73 -10.72 6.24 4.32
N ILE A 74 -9.60 6.23 5.04
CA ILE A 74 -9.46 7.02 6.28
C ILE A 74 -8.89 8.40 5.98
N HIS A 75 -7.84 8.47 5.17
CA HIS A 75 -7.17 9.70 4.74
C HIS A 75 -6.45 10.47 5.90
N PRO A 76 -5.37 11.22 5.62
CA PRO A 76 -4.68 12.04 6.65
C PRO A 76 -5.45 13.29 7.08
N MET A 77 -6.21 13.91 6.18
CA MET A 77 -7.00 15.12 6.44
C MET A 77 -8.44 14.79 6.88
N LYS A 78 -8.95 15.49 7.91
CA LYS A 78 -10.27 15.29 8.54
C LYS A 78 -11.48 15.49 7.62
N GLN A 79 -11.28 16.27 6.56
CA GLN A 79 -12.31 16.68 5.62
C GLN A 79 -12.54 15.64 4.52
N PHE A 80 -11.65 14.66 4.41
CA PHE A 80 -11.61 13.65 3.36
C PHE A 80 -11.60 12.27 4.01
N GLY A 81 -12.11 11.27 3.31
CA GLY A 81 -12.28 9.92 3.85
C GLY A 81 -13.39 9.84 4.90
N LEU A 82 -13.23 8.93 5.86
CA LEU A 82 -14.21 8.64 6.89
C LEU A 82 -14.33 9.78 7.91
N SER A 83 -15.54 10.31 8.05
CA SER A 83 -15.83 11.44 8.95
C SER A 83 -15.40 11.16 10.40
N GLY A 84 -14.72 12.14 11.00
CA GLY A 84 -14.27 12.10 12.39
C GLY A 84 -12.98 11.31 12.64
N VAL A 85 -12.46 10.59 11.64
CA VAL A 85 -11.25 9.77 11.75
C VAL A 85 -10.10 10.42 10.98
N LYS A 86 -8.86 10.25 11.47
CA LYS A 86 -7.64 10.62 10.74
C LYS A 86 -6.64 9.49 10.84
N ARG A 87 -6.02 9.16 9.71
CA ARG A 87 -5.01 8.10 9.61
C ARG A 87 -3.81 8.36 10.54
N ASN A 88 -3.34 9.59 10.57
CA ASN A 88 -2.13 10.01 11.29
C ASN A 88 -2.39 10.45 12.75
N SER A 89 -3.40 9.88 13.41
CA SER A 89 -3.79 10.27 14.79
C SER A 89 -2.97 9.58 15.89
N GLY A 90 -2.12 8.60 15.55
CA GLY A 90 -1.27 7.88 16.48
C GLY A 90 -0.03 7.25 15.83
N THR A 91 0.62 6.36 16.58
CA THR A 91 1.81 5.62 16.15
C THR A 91 1.50 4.42 15.26
N VAL A 92 0.26 3.95 15.25
CA VAL A 92 -0.26 2.95 14.32
C VAL A 92 -1.21 3.65 13.37
N GLN A 93 -0.87 3.64 12.08
CA GLN A 93 -1.56 4.33 11.01
C GLN A 93 -1.96 3.34 9.95
N LYS A 94 -3.25 3.00 9.89
CA LYS A 94 -3.80 2.12 8.88
C LYS A 94 -4.68 2.92 7.92
N ASP A 95 -4.61 2.58 6.64
CA ASP A 95 -5.56 3.02 5.63
C ASP A 95 -5.72 1.94 4.56
N TRP A 96 -6.81 2.01 3.81
CA TRP A 96 -7.07 1.10 2.72
C TRP A 96 -7.81 1.76 1.57
N ALA A 97 -7.57 1.28 0.37
CA ALA A 97 -8.25 1.68 -0.85
C ALA A 97 -8.75 0.44 -1.59
N THR A 98 -9.88 0.55 -2.26
CA THR A 98 -10.37 -0.48 -3.19
C THR A 98 -10.31 0.09 -4.59
N VAL A 99 -9.64 -0.62 -5.49
CA VAL A 99 -9.47 -0.23 -6.89
C VAL A 99 -9.74 -1.41 -7.81
N LYS A 100 -10.22 -1.13 -9.01
CA LYS A 100 -10.35 -2.17 -10.03
C LYS A 100 -8.97 -2.63 -10.50
N SER A 101 -8.82 -3.92 -10.73
CA SER A 101 -7.61 -4.55 -11.27
C SER A 101 -7.10 -3.90 -12.56
N ASN A 102 -7.99 -3.47 -13.44
CA ASN A 102 -7.66 -2.79 -14.69
C ASN A 102 -7.25 -1.31 -14.50
N ALA A 103 -7.49 -0.76 -13.31
CA ALA A 103 -7.19 0.60 -12.91
C ALA A 103 -6.08 0.66 -11.86
N LEU A 104 -5.48 -0.48 -11.49
CA LEU A 104 -4.30 -0.52 -10.65
C LEU A 104 -3.15 0.24 -11.33
N PRO A 105 -2.42 1.07 -10.58
CA PRO A 105 -1.24 1.73 -11.13
C PRO A 105 -0.16 0.69 -11.44
N GLU A 106 0.62 0.95 -12.49
CA GLU A 106 1.76 0.10 -12.87
C GLU A 106 2.81 0.02 -11.75
N SER A 107 3.00 1.12 -11.03
CA SER A 107 3.87 1.20 -9.86
C SER A 107 3.14 1.87 -8.69
N LEU A 108 3.28 1.28 -7.50
CA LEU A 108 2.85 1.88 -6.24
C LEU A 108 4.09 2.25 -5.45
N SER A 109 4.29 3.55 -5.21
CA SER A 109 5.36 4.06 -4.35
C SER A 109 4.77 4.53 -3.03
N ILE A 110 5.42 4.20 -1.93
CA ILE A 110 5.05 4.65 -0.59
C ILE A 110 6.29 5.23 0.08
N ALA A 111 6.16 6.42 0.64
CA ALA A 111 7.22 7.09 1.37
C ALA A 111 6.79 7.27 2.83
N ILE A 112 7.68 6.89 3.75
CA ILE A 112 7.55 7.22 5.18
C ILE A 112 8.26 8.55 5.39
N ARG A 113 7.58 9.55 5.95
CA ARG A 113 8.16 10.86 6.26
C ARG A 113 8.27 11.04 7.76
N GLY A 114 9.45 11.46 8.20
CA GLY A 114 9.71 11.85 9.58
C GLY A 114 9.51 13.35 9.73
N HIS A 115 8.81 13.73 10.80
CA HIS A 115 8.52 15.12 11.12
C HIS A 115 9.03 15.43 12.52
N GLN A 116 9.53 16.66 12.68
CA GLN A 116 9.96 17.12 13.99
C GLN A 116 8.78 17.13 14.99
N GLY A 117 8.98 16.50 16.14
CA GLY A 117 8.04 16.48 17.25
C GLY A 117 8.42 17.50 18.32
N TRP A 118 8.44 17.10 19.60
CA TRP A 118 8.80 18.01 20.70
C TRP A 118 10.31 18.23 20.82
N SER A 119 11.13 17.28 20.38
CA SER A 119 12.58 17.38 20.49
C SER A 119 13.14 18.28 19.39
N ARG A 120 14.18 19.03 19.73
CA ARG A 120 14.99 19.81 18.78
C ARG A 120 16.31 19.14 18.46
N ASP A 121 16.57 17.99 19.09
CA ASP A 121 17.76 17.20 18.84
C ASP A 121 17.67 16.56 17.45
N PRO A 122 18.60 16.87 16.53
CA PRO A 122 18.61 16.26 15.19
C PRO A 122 18.95 14.77 15.21
N ASP A 123 19.51 14.26 16.31
CA ASP A 123 19.89 12.85 16.43
C ASP A 123 18.74 11.96 16.92
N GLU A 124 17.58 12.55 17.25
CA GLU A 124 16.38 11.79 17.59
C GLU A 124 15.85 11.03 16.38
N THR A 125 15.69 9.72 16.57
CA THR A 125 15.23 8.81 15.52
C THR A 125 13.91 8.16 15.92
N ALA A 126 13.22 7.60 14.93
CA ALA A 126 12.07 6.75 15.14
C ALA A 126 12.30 5.42 14.42
N THR A 127 11.94 4.33 15.09
CA THR A 127 11.94 2.99 14.48
C THR A 127 10.54 2.72 13.96
N TYR A 128 10.44 2.23 12.73
CA TYR A 128 9.15 1.94 12.11
C TYR A 128 9.12 0.59 11.42
N ALA A 129 7.91 0.08 11.25
CA ALA A 129 7.57 -1.07 10.42
C ALA A 129 6.41 -0.68 9.52
N ILE A 130 6.47 -1.10 8.25
CA ILE A 130 5.40 -0.92 7.29
C ILE A 130 4.96 -2.29 6.76
N ALA A 131 3.66 -2.49 6.66
CA ALA A 131 3.05 -3.63 5.99
C ALA A 131 2.13 -3.11 4.88
N VAL A 132 2.30 -3.66 3.69
CA VAL A 132 1.49 -3.37 2.51
C VAL A 132 0.93 -4.67 1.98
N THR A 133 -0.38 -4.77 1.83
CA THR A 133 -1.04 -5.98 1.36
C THR A 133 -1.96 -5.66 0.19
N PHE A 134 -2.01 -6.59 -0.76
CA PHE A 134 -2.95 -6.58 -1.88
C PHE A 134 -3.82 -7.82 -1.78
N GLU A 135 -5.13 -7.65 -1.79
CA GLU A 135 -6.10 -8.72 -1.63
C GLU A 135 -7.22 -8.56 -2.64
N VAL A 136 -7.64 -9.64 -3.31
CA VAL A 136 -8.85 -9.62 -4.14
C VAL A 136 -10.07 -9.80 -3.23
N ILE A 137 -10.97 -8.82 -3.22
CA ILE A 137 -12.17 -8.86 -2.38
C ILE A 137 -13.24 -9.73 -3.03
N GLY A 138 -13.85 -10.60 -2.24
CA GLY A 138 -15.11 -11.26 -2.59
C GLY A 138 -14.99 -12.33 -3.67
N GLN A 139 -13.78 -12.67 -4.09
CA GLN A 139 -13.53 -13.83 -4.95
C GLN A 139 -12.44 -14.69 -4.34
N GLU A 140 -12.77 -15.97 -4.11
CA GLU A 140 -11.74 -16.99 -4.14
C GLU A 140 -11.21 -17.00 -5.57
N ILE A 141 -9.97 -16.57 -5.78
CA ILE A 141 -9.28 -16.92 -7.01
C ILE A 141 -9.29 -18.44 -6.99
N ALA A 142 -10.03 -19.07 -7.91
CA ALA A 142 -9.99 -20.51 -8.08
C ALA A 142 -8.62 -20.86 -8.66
N ILE A 143 -7.56 -20.81 -7.85
CA ILE A 143 -6.19 -21.15 -8.26
C ILE A 143 -6.10 -22.66 -8.46
N TYR A 144 -6.91 -23.42 -7.70
CA TYR A 144 -6.89 -24.88 -7.72
C TYR A 144 -7.45 -25.49 -9.01
N GLU A 145 -8.52 -24.97 -9.60
CA GLU A 145 -9.11 -25.57 -10.82
C GLU A 145 -8.18 -25.44 -12.05
N PRO A 146 -7.63 -24.25 -12.37
CA PRO A 146 -6.65 -24.09 -13.44
C PRO A 146 -5.36 -24.86 -13.18
N LEU A 147 -4.88 -24.89 -11.92
CA LEU A 147 -3.69 -25.67 -11.56
C LEU A 147 -3.93 -27.17 -11.75
N ARG A 148 -5.10 -27.66 -11.32
CA ARG A 148 -5.51 -29.06 -11.47
C ARG A 148 -5.58 -29.44 -12.96
N ASN A 149 -6.21 -28.61 -13.78
CA ASN A 149 -6.29 -28.85 -15.22
C ASN A 149 -4.89 -28.87 -15.86
N ALA A 150 -4.04 -27.90 -15.52
CA ALA A 150 -2.66 -27.87 -16.03
C ALA A 150 -1.84 -29.09 -15.60
N VAL A 151 -2.01 -29.58 -14.37
CA VAL A 151 -1.37 -30.82 -13.90
C VAL A 151 -1.89 -32.04 -14.65
N MET A 152 -3.21 -32.14 -14.87
CA MET A 152 -3.81 -33.23 -15.65
C MET A 152 -3.32 -33.24 -17.10
N ASP A 153 -3.27 -32.07 -17.74
CA ASP A 153 -2.77 -31.92 -19.11
C ASP A 153 -1.30 -32.34 -19.21
N LEU A 154 -0.47 -31.95 -18.24
CA LEU A 154 0.93 -32.34 -18.17
C LEU A 154 1.11 -33.86 -17.94
N GLN A 155 0.29 -34.46 -17.08
CA GLN A 155 0.30 -35.91 -16.86
C GLN A 155 -0.06 -36.67 -18.14
N ALA A 156 -1.12 -36.22 -18.84
CA ALA A 156 -1.53 -36.81 -20.10
C ALA A 156 -0.46 -36.70 -21.20
N SER A 157 0.27 -35.59 -21.28
CA SER A 157 1.38 -35.47 -22.25
C SER A 157 2.55 -36.42 -21.93
N VAL A 158 2.88 -36.61 -20.65
CA VAL A 158 3.96 -37.52 -20.23
C VAL A 158 3.59 -38.98 -20.51
N GLU A 159 2.34 -39.38 -20.23
CA GLU A 159 1.87 -40.74 -20.52
C GLU A 159 1.89 -41.03 -22.03
N ALA A 160 1.51 -40.06 -22.87
CA ALA A 160 1.56 -40.20 -24.32
C ALA A 160 2.99 -40.32 -24.88
N GLU A 161 3.98 -39.60 -24.31
CA GLU A 161 5.38 -39.74 -24.72
C GLU A 161 5.96 -41.11 -24.33
N VAL A 162 5.58 -41.65 -23.16
CA VAL A 162 6.03 -42.97 -22.69
C VAL A 162 5.46 -44.11 -23.55
N GLU A 163 4.20 -44.04 -23.98
CA GLU A 163 3.63 -45.07 -24.87
C GLU A 163 4.32 -45.10 -26.24
N VAL A 164 4.73 -43.95 -26.78
CA VAL A 164 5.42 -43.86 -28.09
C VAL A 164 6.83 -44.44 -28.03
N GLU A 165 7.54 -44.32 -26.91
CA GLU A 165 8.87 -44.94 -26.71
C GLU A 165 8.83 -46.47 -26.54
N ILE A 166 7.68 -47.03 -26.16
CA ILE A 166 7.51 -48.48 -25.93
C ILE A 166 7.12 -49.20 -27.24
N ASP A 167 6.54 -48.48 -28.20
CA ASP A 167 6.10 -49.00 -29.51
C ASP A 167 7.13 -48.80 -30.66
N GLU A 168 8.31 -48.20 -30.40
CA GLU A 168 9.49 -48.19 -31.29
C GLU A 168 10.48 -49.34 -31.00
#